data_AF-A0A7S8EK05-F1
#
_entry.id   AF-A0A7S8EK05-F1
#
_cell.length_a   1.000
_cell.length_b   1.000
_cell.length_c   1.000
_cell.angle_alpha   90.00
_cell.angle_beta   90.00
_cell.angle_gamma   90.00
#
_symmetry.space_group_name_H-M   'P 1'
#
loop_
_entity.id
_entity.type
_entity.pdbx_description
1 polymer ?
#
loop_
_entity_poly.entity_id
_entity_poly.type
_entity_poly.pdbx_seq_one_letter_code
_entity_poly.pdbx_strand_id
1 'polypeptide(L)'
;MSALAAFFVRPAPHVAPELIGATLMVNGVGGVIVETEAYQSDDPAAHSFRGPTPRNKAMFGPPAHAYVYRSYGIHWCLNFVCMPGSAVLIRAVAPTVGLEDMVARRGSAAPRALCSGPGRLTQAMGVDLSMDGAPLDAPPFALTLAVDTKPLLTGPRIGISKAVELPWRFGLAGSEFLSRRF
;
A
#
# COMPACT_ATOMS: atom_id res chain seq x y z
N MET A 1 15.68 15.48 -6.80
CA MET A 1 14.57 14.69 -6.22
C MET A 1 13.53 14.52 -7.32
N SER A 2 13.07 13.30 -7.62
CA SER A 2 12.02 13.09 -8.64
C SER A 2 10.70 13.72 -8.19
N ALA A 3 9.79 13.99 -9.13
CA ALA A 3 8.45 14.51 -8.80
C ALA A 3 7.71 13.54 -7.84
N LEU A 4 7.90 12.24 -8.02
CA LEU A 4 7.36 11.22 -7.12
C LEU A 4 7.98 11.32 -5.73
N ALA A 5 9.31 11.41 -5.62
CA ALA A 5 9.95 11.56 -4.32
C ALA A 5 9.46 12.82 -3.59
N ALA A 6 9.29 13.96 -4.28
CA ALA A 6 8.73 15.18 -3.70
C ALA A 6 7.30 14.99 -3.15
N PHE A 7 6.46 14.22 -3.86
CA PHE A 7 5.12 13.86 -3.39
C PHE A 7 5.13 13.05 -2.09
N PHE A 8 6.13 12.18 -1.88
CA PHE A 8 6.24 11.34 -0.69
C PHE A 8 6.95 12.00 0.51
N VAL A 9 7.56 13.19 0.38
CA VAL A 9 8.17 13.93 1.50
C VAL A 9 7.12 14.64 2.35
N ARG A 10 6.12 13.89 2.82
CA ARG A 10 4.97 14.37 3.60
C ARG A 10 4.53 13.31 4.62
N PRO A 11 3.74 13.65 5.64
CA PRO A 11 3.14 12.64 6.53
C PRO A 11 2.26 11.65 5.75
N ALA A 12 2.33 10.35 6.09
CA ALA A 12 1.49 9.33 5.49
C ALA A 12 -0.02 9.65 5.53
N PRO A 13 -0.58 10.29 6.57
CA PRO A 13 -2.00 10.70 6.56
C PRO A 13 -2.38 11.69 5.45
N HIS A 14 -1.42 12.44 4.89
CA HIS A 14 -1.65 13.30 3.73
C HIS A 14 -1.42 12.56 2.41
N VAL A 15 -0.44 11.66 2.37
CA VAL A 15 -0.09 10.90 1.17
C VAL A 15 -1.12 9.80 0.85
N ALA A 16 -1.60 9.09 1.86
CA ALA A 16 -2.51 7.96 1.71
C ALA A 16 -3.82 8.26 0.95
N PRO A 17 -4.56 9.35 1.24
CA PRO A 17 -5.76 9.68 0.49
C PRO A 17 -5.46 10.07 -0.97
N GLU A 18 -4.33 10.74 -1.22
CA GLU A 18 -3.93 11.16 -2.57
C GLU A 18 -3.43 10.00 -3.45
N LEU A 19 -3.08 8.86 -2.85
CA LEU A 19 -2.76 7.64 -3.59
C LEU A 19 -4.01 6.91 -4.11
N ILE A 20 -5.21 7.25 -3.64
CA ILE A 20 -6.44 6.64 -4.13
C ILE A 20 -6.67 7.05 -5.58
N GLY A 21 -6.76 6.05 -6.46
CA GLY A 21 -6.86 6.25 -7.91
C GLY A 21 -5.52 6.17 -8.65
N ALA A 22 -4.38 6.14 -7.96
CA ALA A 22 -3.07 5.96 -8.59
C ALA A 22 -2.94 4.56 -9.21
N THR A 23 -2.16 4.42 -10.28
CA THR A 23 -1.87 3.12 -10.91
C THR A 23 -0.56 2.56 -10.36
N LEU A 24 -0.63 1.34 -9.80
CA LEU A 24 0.51 0.58 -9.31
C LEU A 24 0.73 -0.64 -10.19
N MET A 25 1.95 -0.78 -10.70
CA MET A 25 2.43 -1.95 -11.43
C MET A 25 3.64 -2.58 -10.72
N VAL A 26 3.70 -3.91 -10.74
CA VAL A 26 4.82 -4.73 -10.27
C VAL A 26 5.16 -5.73 -11.37
N ASN A 27 6.32 -5.59 -12.00
CA ASN A 27 6.73 -6.41 -13.16
C ASN A 27 5.64 -6.49 -14.25
N GLY A 28 4.98 -5.36 -14.55
CA GLY A 28 3.92 -5.30 -15.56
C GLY A 28 2.56 -5.84 -15.13
N VAL A 29 2.39 -6.28 -13.88
CA VAL A 29 1.11 -6.75 -13.30
C VAL A 29 0.59 -5.74 -12.27
N GLY A 30 -0.71 -5.41 -12.31
CA GLY A 30 -1.25 -4.45 -11.34
C GLY A 30 -2.56 -3.78 -11.74
N GLY A 31 -2.76 -2.57 -11.23
CA GLY A 31 -3.94 -1.76 -11.50
C GLY A 31 -4.10 -0.56 -10.56
N VAL A 32 -5.33 -0.14 -10.33
CA VAL A 32 -5.65 1.11 -9.61
C VAL A 32 -5.68 0.87 -8.10
N ILE A 33 -4.95 1.66 -7.33
CA ILE A 33 -5.02 1.66 -5.86
C ILE A 33 -6.40 2.17 -5.43
N VAL A 34 -7.15 1.35 -4.69
CA VAL A 34 -8.51 1.67 -4.25
C VAL A 34 -8.66 1.71 -2.74
N GLU A 35 -7.66 1.25 -1.98
CA GLU A 35 -7.69 1.30 -0.51
C GLU A 35 -6.28 1.42 0.06
N THR A 36 -6.10 2.33 1.00
CA THR A 36 -4.84 2.59 1.70
C THR A 36 -5.05 2.76 3.20
N GLU A 37 -3.99 2.56 3.98
CA GLU A 37 -3.93 2.99 5.39
C GLU A 37 -2.68 3.79 5.67
N ALA A 38 -2.78 4.81 6.51
CA ALA A 38 -1.64 5.59 6.96
C ALA A 38 -1.11 5.12 8.32
N TYR A 39 0.22 5.15 8.44
CA TYR A 39 0.97 4.89 9.67
C TYR A 39 2.05 5.96 9.83
N GLN A 40 2.12 6.55 11.02
CA GLN A 40 3.06 7.62 11.34
C GLN A 40 4.02 7.21 12.46
N SER A 41 5.17 7.87 12.56
CA SER A 41 6.18 7.56 13.58
C SER A 41 5.70 7.73 15.03
N ASP A 42 4.71 8.58 15.29
CA ASP A 42 4.11 8.81 16.61
C ASP A 42 2.84 7.98 16.86
N ASP A 43 2.47 7.11 15.93
CA ASP A 43 1.27 6.29 16.02
C ASP A 43 1.55 4.93 16.68
N PRO A 44 0.91 4.60 17.82
CA PRO A 44 1.15 3.35 18.54
C PRO A 44 0.85 2.07 17.75
N ALA A 45 0.12 2.14 16.63
CA ALA A 45 -0.13 1.01 15.73
C ALA A 45 0.98 0.82 14.67
N ALA A 46 1.85 1.81 14.46
CA ALA A 46 2.90 1.76 13.47
C ALA A 46 4.10 0.93 13.95
N HIS A 47 4.77 0.24 13.01
CA HIS A 47 6.00 -0.48 13.31
C HIS A 47 7.15 0.45 13.73
N SER A 48 7.09 1.72 13.34
CA SER A 48 8.08 2.76 13.62
C SER A 48 7.93 3.41 15.00
N PHE A 49 6.82 3.17 15.72
CA PHE A 49 6.50 3.83 16.99
C PHE A 49 7.60 3.76 18.05
N ARG A 50 8.32 2.62 18.11
CA ARG A 50 9.43 2.39 19.04
C ARG A 50 10.81 2.71 18.44
N GLY A 51 10.84 3.37 17.29
CA GLY A 51 12.06 3.67 16.55
C GLY A 51 12.50 2.56 15.59
N PRO A 52 13.70 2.72 15.00
CA PRO A 52 14.23 1.83 13.98
C PRO A 52 14.66 0.47 14.55
N THR A 53 14.39 -0.57 13.78
CA THR A 53 14.76 -1.97 14.01
C THR A 53 15.20 -2.58 12.68
N PRO A 54 15.90 -3.73 12.67
CA PRO A 54 16.22 -4.41 11.42
C PRO A 54 15.01 -4.68 10.52
N ARG A 55 13.83 -4.97 11.12
CA ARG A 55 12.59 -5.32 10.39
C ARG A 55 11.91 -4.12 9.72
N ASN A 56 12.01 -2.93 10.28
CA ASN A 56 11.33 -1.73 9.77
C ASN A 56 12.31 -0.72 9.17
N LYS A 57 13.58 -1.12 8.95
CA LYS A 57 14.65 -0.23 8.48
C LYS A 57 14.26 0.55 7.22
N ALA A 58 13.55 -0.10 6.29
CA ALA A 58 13.07 0.55 5.07
C ALA A 58 12.15 1.76 5.34
N MET A 59 11.34 1.75 6.41
CA MET A 59 10.51 2.90 6.80
C MET A 59 11.32 4.16 7.16
N PHE A 60 12.61 4.01 7.45
CA PHE A 60 13.54 5.10 7.73
C PHE A 60 14.49 5.38 6.55
N GLY A 61 14.27 4.72 5.42
CA GLY A 61 14.97 4.96 4.17
C GLY A 61 14.41 6.15 3.39
N PRO A 62 14.77 6.29 2.11
CA PRO A 62 14.30 7.39 1.29
C PRO A 62 12.78 7.31 1.04
N PRO A 63 12.10 8.47 0.89
CA PRO A 63 10.70 8.52 0.46
C PRO A 63 10.52 7.89 -0.92
N ALA A 64 9.29 7.52 -1.26
CA ALA A 64 8.94 6.85 -2.52
C ALA A 64 9.67 5.51 -2.74
N HIS A 65 9.93 4.78 -1.65
CA HIS A 65 10.45 3.42 -1.68
C HIS A 65 9.45 2.45 -1.05
N ALA A 66 9.54 1.19 -1.43
CA ALA A 66 8.74 0.12 -0.85
C ALA A 66 9.25 -0.24 0.55
N TYR A 67 8.32 -0.50 1.47
CA TYR A 67 8.55 -1.24 2.69
C TYR A 67 7.71 -2.52 2.66
N VAL A 68 8.38 -3.67 2.55
CA VAL A 68 7.75 -4.98 2.47
C VAL A 68 8.07 -5.78 3.73
N TYR A 69 7.03 -6.34 4.36
CA TYR A 69 7.21 -7.17 5.54
C TYR A 69 6.24 -8.34 5.55
N ARG A 70 6.59 -9.41 6.28
CA ARG A 70 5.70 -10.54 6.51
C ARG A 70 4.78 -10.28 7.69
N SER A 71 3.47 -10.31 7.46
CA SER A 71 2.45 -10.19 8.49
C SER A 71 2.11 -11.57 9.07
N TYR A 72 2.28 -11.72 10.38
CA TYR A 72 2.09 -12.98 11.13
C TYR A 72 2.79 -14.22 10.54
N GLY A 73 3.86 -14.04 9.75
CA GLY A 73 4.54 -15.15 9.07
C GLY A 73 3.76 -15.77 7.91
N ILE A 74 2.61 -15.21 7.53
CA ILE A 74 1.73 -15.81 6.51
C ILE A 74 1.92 -15.08 5.18
N HIS A 75 1.50 -13.83 5.10
CA HIS A 75 1.45 -13.05 3.86
C HIS A 75 2.37 -11.83 3.90
N TRP A 76 2.76 -11.34 2.72
CA TRP A 76 3.47 -10.07 2.60
C TRP A 76 2.51 -8.89 2.68
N CYS A 77 3.00 -7.77 3.18
CA CYS A 77 2.34 -6.47 3.12
C CYS A 77 3.28 -5.50 2.39
N LEU A 78 2.72 -4.64 1.54
CA LEU A 78 3.45 -3.63 0.78
C LEU A 78 3.06 -2.25 1.26
N ASN A 79 4.05 -1.45 1.64
CA ASN A 79 3.87 -0.07 2.07
C ASN A 79 4.74 0.86 1.25
N PHE A 80 4.36 2.13 1.15
CA PHE A 80 5.15 3.17 0.50
C PHE A 80 5.68 4.15 1.54
N VAL A 81 7.00 4.27 1.60
CA VAL A 81 7.72 5.11 2.56
C VAL A 81 7.50 6.58 2.23
N CYS A 82 7.14 7.35 3.25
CA CYS A 82 6.94 8.79 3.18
C CYS A 82 8.09 9.50 3.91
N MET A 83 7.82 10.40 4.86
CA MET A 83 8.85 10.89 5.80
C MET A 83 9.39 9.76 6.71
N PRO A 84 10.55 9.93 7.37
CA PRO A 84 11.13 8.88 8.21
C PRO A 84 10.15 8.33 9.25
N GLY A 85 9.99 7.01 9.27
CA GLY A 85 9.05 6.30 10.14
C GLY A 85 7.57 6.42 9.72
N SER A 86 7.29 7.01 8.57
CA SER A 86 5.94 7.23 8.02
C SER A 86 5.75 6.39 6.77
N ALA A 87 4.65 5.64 6.67
CA ALA A 87 4.37 4.87 5.47
C ALA A 87 2.88 4.68 5.22
N VAL A 88 2.53 4.47 3.94
CA VAL A 88 1.19 4.12 3.50
C VAL A 88 1.13 2.63 3.18
N LEU A 89 0.30 1.86 3.87
CA LEU A 89 -0.02 0.48 3.50
C LEU A 89 -0.94 0.48 2.28
N ILE A 90 -0.58 -0.27 1.24
CA ILE A 90 -1.48 -0.53 0.11
C ILE A 90 -2.35 -1.73 0.45
N ARG A 91 -3.65 -1.49 0.64
CA ARG A 91 -4.58 -2.53 1.09
C ARG A 91 -5.29 -3.22 -0.04
N ALA A 92 -5.69 -2.47 -1.05
CA ALA A 92 -6.37 -3.03 -2.20
C ALA A 92 -6.08 -2.29 -3.49
N VAL A 93 -6.08 -3.08 -4.57
CA VAL A 93 -5.96 -2.63 -5.94
C VAL A 93 -7.15 -3.20 -6.73
N ALA A 94 -7.76 -2.39 -7.59
CA ALA A 94 -8.62 -2.87 -8.66
C ALA A 94 -7.71 -3.37 -9.81
N PRO A 95 -7.64 -4.69 -10.05
CA PRO A 95 -6.71 -5.26 -11.03
C PRO A 95 -7.13 -4.89 -12.45
N THR A 96 -6.19 -4.43 -13.27
CA THR A 96 -6.46 -4.03 -14.66
C THR A 96 -5.51 -4.68 -15.67
N VAL A 97 -4.32 -5.10 -15.26
CA VAL A 97 -3.30 -5.70 -16.15
C VAL A 97 -2.67 -6.92 -15.50
N GLY A 98 -2.41 -7.97 -16.28
CA GLY A 98 -1.79 -9.21 -15.80
C GLY A 98 -2.74 -10.11 -15.01
N LEU A 99 -4.03 -10.13 -15.35
CA LEU A 99 -5.05 -10.89 -14.61
C LEU A 99 -4.75 -12.39 -14.60
N GLU A 100 -4.27 -12.96 -15.70
CA GLU A 100 -3.93 -14.38 -15.79
C GLU A 100 -2.82 -14.76 -14.80
N ASP A 101 -1.77 -13.94 -14.69
CA ASP A 101 -0.70 -14.12 -13.70
C ASP A 101 -1.22 -14.00 -12.27
N MET A 102 -2.10 -13.04 -12.01
CA MET A 102 -2.74 -12.88 -10.70
C MET A 102 -3.57 -14.12 -10.34
N VAL A 103 -4.37 -14.63 -11.27
CA VAL A 103 -5.19 -15.83 -11.07
C VAL A 103 -4.31 -17.04 -10.82
N ALA A 104 -3.23 -17.22 -11.59
CA ALA A 104 -2.27 -18.31 -11.41
C ALA A 104 -1.62 -18.27 -10.02
N ARG A 105 -1.13 -17.10 -9.59
CA ARG A 105 -0.52 -16.92 -8.25
C ARG A 105 -1.51 -17.09 -7.11
N ARG A 106 -2.79 -16.71 -7.31
CA ARG A 106 -3.85 -16.79 -6.30
C ARG A 106 -4.56 -18.14 -6.23
N GLY A 107 -4.51 -18.93 -7.30
CA GLY A 107 -5.32 -20.13 -7.45
C GLY A 107 -6.83 -19.84 -7.47
N SER A 108 -7.24 -18.61 -7.81
CA SER A 108 -8.64 -18.18 -7.78
C SER A 108 -8.92 -17.19 -8.91
N ALA A 109 -9.97 -17.46 -9.69
CA ALA A 109 -10.40 -16.62 -10.81
C ALA A 109 -11.34 -15.48 -10.39
N ALA A 110 -11.72 -15.37 -9.12
CA ALA A 110 -12.69 -14.38 -8.66
C ALA A 110 -12.08 -12.96 -8.71
N PRO A 111 -12.46 -12.09 -9.67
CA PRO A 111 -11.72 -10.86 -9.95
C PRO A 111 -11.68 -9.91 -8.74
N ARG A 112 -12.81 -9.78 -8.03
CA ARG A 112 -12.88 -8.98 -6.79
C ARG A 112 -11.97 -9.50 -5.68
N ALA A 113 -11.67 -10.80 -5.64
CA ALA A 113 -10.87 -11.41 -4.58
C ALA A 113 -9.36 -11.38 -4.86
N LEU A 114 -8.93 -11.00 -6.08
CA LEU A 114 -7.52 -10.99 -6.48
C LEU A 114 -6.70 -10.00 -5.68
N CYS A 115 -7.21 -8.79 -5.44
CA CYS A 115 -6.45 -7.74 -4.78
C CYS A 115 -7.23 -7.02 -3.65
N SER A 116 -8.33 -7.59 -3.15
CA SER A 116 -9.13 -7.03 -2.04
C SER A 116 -8.57 -7.40 -0.66
N GLY A 117 -7.37 -6.92 -0.35
CA GLY A 117 -6.72 -7.08 0.95
C GLY A 117 -5.19 -7.18 0.82
N PRO A 118 -4.42 -6.76 1.83
CA PRO A 118 -2.99 -6.55 1.68
C PRO A 118 -2.22 -7.83 1.32
N GLY A 119 -2.51 -8.94 1.99
CA GLY A 119 -1.88 -10.24 1.66
C GLY A 119 -2.37 -10.84 0.34
N ARG A 120 -3.60 -10.51 -0.06
CA ARG A 120 -4.20 -10.94 -1.33
C ARG A 120 -3.55 -10.22 -2.51
N LEU A 121 -3.40 -8.91 -2.39
CA LEU A 121 -2.72 -8.02 -3.32
C LEU A 121 -1.28 -8.46 -3.53
N THR A 122 -0.50 -8.61 -2.45
CA THR A 122 0.93 -8.95 -2.59
C THR A 122 1.12 -10.31 -3.26
N GLN A 123 0.30 -11.31 -2.92
CA GLN A 123 0.34 -12.61 -3.60
C GLN A 123 -0.02 -12.50 -5.08
N ALA A 124 -1.10 -11.78 -5.42
CA ALA A 124 -1.54 -11.61 -6.82
C ALA A 124 -0.50 -10.87 -7.66
N MET A 125 0.12 -9.82 -7.12
CA MET A 125 1.10 -8.99 -7.82
C MET A 125 2.53 -9.55 -7.76
N GLY A 126 2.75 -10.68 -7.08
CA GLY A 126 4.06 -11.33 -6.96
C GLY A 126 5.06 -10.54 -6.11
N VAL A 127 4.57 -9.79 -5.12
CA VAL A 127 5.41 -9.02 -4.19
C VAL A 127 5.95 -9.95 -3.11
N ASP A 128 7.26 -9.88 -2.88
CA ASP A 128 7.96 -10.56 -1.80
C ASP A 128 9.04 -9.68 -1.16
N LEU A 129 9.79 -10.25 -0.21
CA LEU A 129 10.80 -9.52 0.57
C LEU A 129 11.97 -8.99 -0.29
N SER A 130 12.25 -9.56 -1.46
CA SER A 130 13.34 -9.09 -2.32
C SER A 130 13.12 -7.67 -2.84
N MET A 131 11.87 -7.19 -2.77
CA MET A 131 11.45 -5.85 -3.18
C MET A 131 11.49 -4.83 -2.04
N ASP A 132 11.85 -5.23 -0.81
CA ASP A 132 11.96 -4.30 0.33
C ASP A 132 13.04 -3.26 0.06
N GLY A 133 12.70 -1.99 0.27
CA GLY A 133 13.60 -0.86 0.02
C GLY A 133 13.83 -0.52 -1.46
N ALA A 134 13.08 -1.10 -2.40
CA ALA A 134 13.19 -0.71 -3.81
C ALA A 134 12.42 0.60 -4.12
N PRO A 135 12.91 1.43 -5.06
CA PRO A 135 12.23 2.65 -5.49
C PRO A 135 10.90 2.36 -6.19
N LEU A 136 9.91 3.26 -6.06
CA LEU A 136 8.59 3.11 -6.68
C LEU A 136 8.50 3.66 -8.12
N ASP A 137 9.52 4.40 -8.57
CA ASP A 137 9.67 4.94 -9.92
C ASP A 137 10.69 4.17 -10.78
N ALA A 138 11.09 2.97 -10.37
CA ALA A 138 11.96 2.09 -11.15
C ALA A 138 11.64 0.60 -10.93
N PRO A 139 12.04 -0.29 -11.86
CA PRO A 139 11.78 -1.73 -11.75
C PRO A 139 12.17 -2.32 -10.39
N PRO A 140 11.33 -3.21 -9.81
CA PRO A 140 10.16 -3.84 -10.44
C PRO A 140 8.88 -2.98 -10.41
N PHE A 141 8.90 -1.84 -9.73
CA PHE A 141 7.73 -1.00 -9.55
C PHE A 141 7.56 0.02 -10.68
N ALA A 142 6.32 0.36 -10.97
CA ALA A 142 5.99 1.61 -11.64
C ALA A 142 4.72 2.19 -10.99
N LEU A 143 4.87 3.36 -10.39
CA LEU A 143 3.78 4.09 -9.75
C LEU A 143 3.46 5.35 -10.56
N THR A 144 2.21 5.47 -11.00
CA THR A 144 1.69 6.67 -11.66
C THR A 144 0.60 7.28 -10.81
N LEU A 145 0.80 8.53 -10.36
CA LEU A 145 -0.18 9.26 -9.55
C LEU A 145 -1.43 9.59 -10.37
N ALA A 146 -2.59 9.65 -9.72
CA ALA A 146 -3.81 10.14 -10.34
C ALA A 146 -3.72 11.64 -10.62
N VAL A 147 -4.30 12.09 -11.74
CA VAL A 147 -4.33 13.51 -12.12
C VAL A 147 -5.49 14.25 -11.45
N ASP A 148 -6.57 13.53 -11.14
CA ASP A 148 -7.81 14.10 -10.57
C ASP A 148 -8.11 13.52 -9.19
N THR A 149 -8.69 14.34 -8.32
CA THR A 149 -9.24 13.91 -7.04
C THR A 149 -10.39 12.93 -7.26
N LYS A 150 -10.38 11.82 -6.54
CA LYS A 150 -11.46 10.82 -6.57
C LYS A 150 -12.35 10.94 -5.32
N PRO A 151 -13.65 10.60 -5.42
CA PRO A 151 -14.52 10.53 -4.24
C PRO A 151 -13.96 9.55 -3.21
N LEU A 152 -13.74 10.05 -2.00
CA LEU A 152 -13.01 9.36 -0.93
C LEU A 152 -13.96 8.87 0.16
N LEU A 153 -13.73 7.64 0.61
CA LEU A 153 -14.24 7.12 1.88
C LEU A 153 -13.14 7.19 2.92
N THR A 154 -13.49 7.54 4.15
CA THR A 154 -12.55 7.65 5.27
C THR A 154 -13.11 6.89 6.47
N GLY A 155 -12.27 6.11 7.15
CA GLY A 155 -12.71 5.33 8.31
C GLY A 155 -11.56 4.76 9.14
N PRO A 156 -11.88 3.97 10.17
CA PRO A 156 -10.88 3.35 11.03
C PRO A 156 -10.09 2.26 10.30
N ARG A 157 -8.84 2.07 10.72
CA ARG A 157 -7.93 1.05 10.18
C ARG A 157 -8.34 -0.36 10.61
N ILE A 158 -7.91 -1.36 9.85
CA ILE A 158 -8.29 -2.77 10.02
C ILE A 158 -7.12 -3.56 10.62
N GLY A 159 -7.42 -4.38 11.62
CA GLY A 159 -6.47 -5.36 12.15
C GLY A 159 -5.43 -4.76 13.10
N ILE A 160 -5.72 -3.60 13.69
CA ILE A 160 -4.91 -2.97 14.73
C ILE A 160 -5.65 -2.98 16.07
N SER A 161 -4.90 -2.93 17.18
CA SER A 161 -5.44 -2.92 18.55
C SER A 161 -5.17 -1.62 19.32
N LYS A 162 -4.46 -0.68 18.70
CA LYS A 162 -4.13 0.64 19.26
C LYS A 162 -4.48 1.71 18.24
N ALA A 163 -4.79 2.93 18.72
CA ALA A 163 -5.14 4.06 17.84
C ALA A 163 -6.21 3.66 16.79
N VAL A 164 -7.21 2.90 17.25
CA VAL A 164 -8.28 2.28 16.44
C VAL A 164 -9.29 3.32 15.96
N GLU A 165 -9.39 4.42 16.71
CA GLU A 165 -10.27 5.55 16.47
C GLU A 165 -9.77 6.48 15.35
N LEU A 166 -8.47 6.41 15.01
CA LEU A 166 -7.90 7.27 13.97
C LEU A 166 -8.48 6.93 12.59
N PRO A 167 -9.04 7.92 11.86
CA PRO A 167 -9.72 7.71 10.58
C PRO A 167 -8.69 7.65 9.43
N TRP A 168 -7.69 6.80 9.57
CA TRP A 168 -6.51 6.72 8.68
C TRP A 168 -6.58 5.54 7.71
N ARG A 169 -7.78 5.03 7.43
CA ARG A 169 -8.07 4.17 6.29
C ARG A 169 -8.82 4.98 5.24
N PHE A 170 -8.38 4.88 4.00
CA PHE A 170 -8.93 5.63 2.88
C PHE A 170 -9.32 4.68 1.75
N GLY A 171 -10.43 4.95 1.08
CA GLY A 171 -10.95 4.08 0.03
C GLY A 171 -11.61 4.85 -1.10
N LEU A 172 -11.59 4.27 -2.30
CA LEU A 172 -12.27 4.81 -3.47
C LEU A 172 -13.79 4.55 -3.34
N ALA A 173 -14.60 5.61 -3.27
CA ALA A 173 -16.05 5.45 -3.15
C ALA A 173 -16.63 4.76 -4.40
N GLY A 174 -17.55 3.83 -4.17
CA GLY A 174 -18.16 3.02 -5.24
C GLY A 174 -17.28 1.88 -5.77
N SER A 175 -16.03 1.73 -5.28
CA SER A 175 -15.18 0.61 -5.69
C SER A 175 -15.71 -0.72 -5.14
N GLU A 176 -15.83 -1.71 -6.03
CA GLU A 176 -16.20 -3.07 -5.67
C GLU A 176 -15.01 -3.91 -5.17
N PHE A 177 -13.81 -3.33 -5.18
CA PHE A 177 -12.53 -3.98 -4.86
C PHE A 177 -12.01 -3.65 -3.46
N LEU A 178 -12.76 -2.85 -2.68
CA LEU A 178 -12.43 -2.57 -1.28
C LEU A 178 -12.32 -3.89 -0.49
N SER A 179 -11.32 -3.99 0.38
CA SER A 179 -11.08 -5.18 1.20
C SER A 179 -12.13 -5.37 2.29
N ARG A 180 -12.69 -4.28 2.80
CA ARG A 180 -13.84 -4.25 3.71
C ARG A 180 -14.70 -3.01 3.48
N ARG A 181 -15.93 -3.05 4.01
CA ARG A 181 -16.83 -1.90 4.04
C ARG A 181 -16.27 -0.80 4.96
N PHE A 182 -16.56 0.44 4.58
CA PHE A 182 -16.13 1.63 5.32
C PHE A 182 -16.96 1.86 6.57
#